data_AF-A0A2P8GEX3-F1
#
_entry.id   AF-A0A2P8GEX3-F1
#
_cell.length_a   1.000
_cell.length_b   1.000
_cell.length_c   1.000
_cell.angle_alpha   90.00
_cell.angle_beta   90.00
_cell.angle_gamma   90.00
#
_symmetry.space_group_name_H-M   'P 1'
#
loop_
_entity.id
_entity.type
_entity.pdbx_description
1 polymer ?
#
loop_
_entity_poly.entity_id
_entity_poly.type
_entity_poly.pdbx_seq_one_letter_code
_entity_poly.pdbx_strand_id
1 'polypeptide(L)'
;MQTRDDILQKLESVTAVESSKWKERVARKAENPKVLEKSRIIAINILAHLRKLGMSQKDLAEKLQVTPQTVNSWVKGDANFTIETIVRIEEVLGVELIGVNVG
;
A
#
# COMPACT_ATOMS: atom_id res chain seq x y z
N MET A 1 8.17 -33.84 25.05
CA MET A 1 9.06 -33.54 23.91
C MET A 1 8.15 -33.42 22.69
N GLN A 2 8.14 -32.29 21.98
CA GLN A 2 7.29 -32.17 20.79
C GLN A 2 7.79 -33.14 19.73
N THR A 3 6.89 -33.95 19.19
CA THR A 3 7.21 -34.97 18.19
C THR A 3 7.41 -34.30 16.83
N ARG A 4 8.20 -34.92 15.94
CA ARG A 4 8.46 -34.38 14.59
C ARG A 4 7.16 -34.08 13.84
N ASP A 5 6.15 -34.91 14.04
CA ASP A 5 4.83 -34.74 13.43
C ASP A 5 4.07 -33.51 13.98
N ASP A 6 4.21 -33.19 15.27
CA ASP A 6 3.59 -31.98 15.84
C ASP A 6 4.20 -30.70 15.26
N ILE A 7 5.51 -30.74 14.96
CA ILE A 7 6.23 -29.62 14.35
C ILE A 7 5.80 -29.44 12.90
N LEU A 8 5.63 -30.54 12.17
CA LEU A 8 5.17 -30.52 10.78
C LEU A 8 3.72 -30.02 10.68
N GLN A 9 2.82 -30.51 11.53
CA GLN A 9 1.42 -30.07 11.56
C GLN A 9 1.29 -28.57 11.89
N LYS A 10 2.11 -28.06 12.81
CA LYS A 10 2.16 -26.64 13.12
C LYS A 10 2.69 -25.80 11.96
N LEU A 11 3.71 -26.28 11.25
CA LEU A 11 4.25 -25.61 10.06
C LEU A 11 3.25 -25.56 8.90
N GLU A 12 2.52 -26.65 8.65
CA GLU A 12 1.46 -26.70 7.64
C GLU A 12 0.32 -25.74 7.96
N SER A 13 -0.08 -25.64 9.24
CA SER A 13 -1.13 -24.72 9.67
C SER A 13 -0.80 -23.24 9.45
N VAL A 14 0.49 -22.87 9.50
CA VAL A 14 0.94 -21.48 9.28
C VAL A 14 1.10 -21.19 7.78
N THR A 15 1.64 -22.14 7.01
CA THR A 15 1.90 -21.96 5.57
C THR A 15 0.62 -22.00 4.72
N ALA A 16 -0.39 -22.78 5.11
CA ALA A 16 -1.67 -22.83 4.40
C ALA A 16 -2.42 -21.49 4.43
N VAL A 17 -2.38 -20.79 5.57
CA VAL A 17 -3.06 -19.50 5.79
C VAL A 17 -2.35 -18.35 5.06
N GLU A 18 -1.01 -18.39 4.97
CA GLU A 18 -0.24 -17.39 4.22
C GLU A 18 -0.37 -17.58 2.70
N SER A 19 -0.46 -18.83 2.21
CA SER A 19 -0.59 -19.09 0.78
C SER A 19 -1.94 -18.63 0.21
N SER A 20 -3.04 -18.76 0.97
CA SER A 20 -4.37 -18.40 0.47
C SER A 20 -4.54 -16.89 0.35
N LYS A 21 -4.16 -16.12 1.38
CA LYS A 21 -4.21 -14.65 1.37
C LYS A 21 -3.29 -14.04 0.29
N TRP A 22 -2.12 -14.64 0.05
CA TRP A 22 -1.23 -14.21 -1.03
C TRP A 22 -1.84 -14.49 -2.40
N LYS A 23 -2.34 -15.72 -2.63
CA LYS A 23 -3.02 -16.08 -3.89
C LYS A 23 -4.21 -15.19 -4.19
N GLU A 24 -5.01 -14.87 -3.18
CA GLU A 24 -6.19 -14.01 -3.33
C GLU A 24 -5.82 -12.54 -3.58
N ARG A 25 -4.71 -12.05 -2.98
CA ARG A 25 -4.13 -10.74 -3.31
C ARG A 25 -3.57 -10.69 -4.73
N VAL A 26 -2.96 -11.76 -5.21
CA VAL A 26 -2.46 -11.86 -6.59
C VAL A 26 -3.62 -11.91 -7.59
N ALA A 27 -4.68 -12.66 -7.29
CA ALA A 27 -5.88 -12.75 -8.12
C ALA A 27 -6.60 -11.39 -8.26
N ARG A 28 -6.86 -10.69 -7.14
CA ARG A 28 -7.43 -9.32 -7.17
C ARG A 28 -6.58 -8.32 -7.96
N LYS A 29 -5.26 -8.52 -8.01
CA LYS A 29 -4.33 -7.66 -8.80
C LYS A 29 -4.41 -7.92 -10.30
N ALA A 30 -4.79 -9.13 -10.72
CA ALA A 30 -4.96 -9.47 -12.13
C ALA A 30 -6.28 -8.91 -12.71
N GLU A 31 -7.27 -8.65 -11.87
CA GLU A 31 -8.62 -8.22 -12.30
C GLU A 31 -8.68 -6.79 -12.82
N ASN A 32 -7.76 -5.89 -12.42
CA ASN A 32 -7.77 -4.51 -12.91
C ASN A 32 -6.36 -3.91 -13.08
N PRO A 33 -5.66 -4.19 -14.19
CA PRO A 33 -4.30 -3.72 -14.42
C PRO A 33 -4.19 -2.19 -14.43
N LYS A 34 -5.25 -1.48 -14.87
CA LYS A 34 -5.29 -0.01 -14.87
C LYS A 34 -5.27 0.56 -13.47
N VAL A 35 -6.01 -0.03 -12.52
CA VAL A 35 -5.99 0.40 -11.12
C VAL A 35 -4.58 0.23 -10.54
N LEU A 36 -3.94 -0.92 -10.76
CA LEU A 36 -2.58 -1.16 -10.29
C LEU A 36 -1.57 -0.19 -10.90
N GLU A 37 -1.71 0.14 -12.18
CA GLU A 37 -0.88 1.15 -12.84
C GLU A 37 -1.05 2.53 -12.21
N LYS A 38 -2.30 2.98 -12.00
CA LYS A 38 -2.58 4.26 -11.33
C LYS A 38 -2.05 4.30 -9.91
N SER A 39 -2.24 3.24 -9.12
CA SER A 39 -1.70 3.15 -7.75
C SER A 39 -0.18 3.25 -7.71
N ARG A 40 0.52 2.63 -8.67
CA ARG A 40 1.99 2.75 -8.77
C ARG A 40 2.43 4.17 -9.13
N ILE A 41 1.75 4.83 -10.06
CA ILE A 41 2.05 6.22 -10.42
C ILE A 41 1.90 7.13 -9.21
N ILE A 42 0.79 7.00 -8.47
CA ILE A 42 0.53 7.77 -7.24
C ILE A 42 1.63 7.52 -6.21
N ALA A 43 2.00 6.25 -5.96
CA ALA A 43 3.06 5.90 -5.03
C ALA A 43 4.42 6.53 -5.39
N ILE A 44 4.79 6.51 -6.67
CA ILE A 44 6.02 7.13 -7.18
C ILE A 44 5.99 8.65 -6.95
N ASN A 45 4.86 9.30 -7.25
CA ASN A 45 4.70 10.74 -7.05
C ASN A 45 4.81 11.12 -5.58
N ILE A 46 4.16 10.38 -4.67
CA ILE A 46 4.30 10.59 -3.22
C ILE A 46 5.77 10.52 -2.81
N LEU A 47 6.48 9.46 -3.19
CA LEU A 47 7.90 9.29 -2.83
C LEU A 47 8.80 10.39 -3.42
N ALA A 48 8.53 10.82 -4.65
CA ALA A 48 9.27 11.90 -5.29
C ALA A 48 9.09 13.23 -4.56
N HIS A 49 7.86 13.56 -4.16
CA HIS A 49 7.55 14.79 -3.45
C HIS A 49 8.05 14.77 -2.01
N LEU A 50 7.96 13.63 -1.31
CA LEU A 50 8.60 13.47 -0.01
C LEU A 50 10.11 13.78 -0.07
N ARG A 51 10.82 13.24 -1.07
CA ARG A 51 12.24 13.56 -1.28
C ARG A 51 12.47 15.04 -1.56
N LYS A 52 11.65 15.66 -2.41
CA LYS A 52 11.75 17.09 -2.75
C LYS A 52 11.55 18.00 -1.52
N LEU A 53 10.65 17.60 -0.62
CA LEU A 53 10.32 18.34 0.60
C LEU A 53 11.25 18.00 1.79
N GLY A 54 12.17 17.05 1.63
CA GLY A 54 12.99 16.54 2.74
C GLY A 54 12.17 15.83 3.82
N MET A 55 10.97 15.35 3.49
CA MET A 55 10.06 14.68 4.41
C MET A 55 10.22 13.17 4.35
N SER A 56 10.17 12.52 5.50
CA SER A 56 10.07 11.06 5.60
C SER A 56 8.62 10.58 5.46
N GLN A 57 8.45 9.28 5.21
CA GLN A 57 7.11 8.65 5.26
C GLN A 57 6.47 8.75 6.65
N LYS A 58 7.29 8.81 7.70
CA LYS A 58 6.83 8.98 9.08
C LYS A 58 6.25 10.39 9.27
N ASP A 59 6.91 11.42 8.75
CA ASP A 59 6.41 12.80 8.84
C ASP A 59 5.08 12.97 8.09
N LEU A 60 4.94 12.30 6.95
CA LEU A 60 3.67 12.25 6.23
C LEU A 60 2.58 11.55 7.06
N ALA A 61 2.90 10.43 7.70
CA ALA A 61 1.97 9.70 8.55
C ALA A 61 1.49 10.57 9.73
N GLU A 62 2.41 11.29 10.38
CA GLU A 62 2.11 12.21 11.47
C GLU A 62 1.18 13.35 11.02
N LYS A 63 1.49 13.99 9.89
CA LYS A 63 0.65 15.08 9.33
C LYS A 63 -0.75 14.61 8.93
N LEU A 64 -0.89 13.38 8.46
CA LEU A 64 -2.17 12.78 8.07
C LEU A 64 -2.90 12.12 9.24
N GLN A 65 -2.31 12.08 10.44
CA GLN A 65 -2.82 11.36 11.61
C GLN A 65 -3.12 9.87 11.32
N VAL A 66 -2.26 9.23 10.53
CA VAL A 66 -2.32 7.80 10.22
C VAL A 66 -1.08 7.08 10.73
N THR A 67 -1.09 5.75 10.68
CA THR A 67 0.08 4.97 11.08
C THR A 67 1.15 4.97 9.99
N PRO A 68 2.45 4.92 10.33
CA PRO A 68 3.53 4.75 9.34
C PRO A 68 3.36 3.50 8.47
N GLN A 69 2.75 2.44 9.00
CA GLN A 69 2.40 1.23 8.26
C GLN A 69 1.40 1.50 7.15
N THR A 70 0.47 2.43 7.36
CA THR A 70 -0.50 2.86 6.35
C THR A 70 0.22 3.55 5.20
N VAL A 71 1.09 4.52 5.49
CA VAL A 71 1.89 5.20 4.46
C VAL A 71 2.81 4.22 3.73
N ASN A 72 3.45 3.30 4.45
CA ASN A 72 4.27 2.25 3.84
C ASN A 72 3.44 1.37 2.89
N SER A 73 2.18 1.07 3.23
CA SER A 73 1.29 0.31 2.36
C SER A 73 0.96 1.07 1.06
N TRP A 74 0.79 2.38 1.14
CA TRP A 74 0.54 3.25 -0.01
C TRP A 74 1.70 3.27 -1.00
N VAL A 75 2.93 3.46 -0.50
CA VAL A 75 4.10 3.61 -1.35
C VAL A 75 4.64 2.29 -1.91
N LYS A 76 4.10 1.14 -1.49
CA LYS A 76 4.35 -0.16 -2.13
C LYS A 76 3.73 -0.27 -3.53
N GLY A 77 2.83 0.65 -3.89
CA GLY A 77 2.23 0.72 -5.22
C GLY A 77 1.13 -0.32 -5.49
N ASP A 78 0.68 -1.04 -4.46
CA ASP A 78 -0.47 -1.96 -4.54
C ASP A 78 -1.66 -1.52 -3.67
N ALA A 79 -1.64 -0.26 -3.20
CA ALA A 79 -2.72 0.30 -2.42
C ALA A 79 -3.94 0.66 -3.27
N ASN A 80 -5.12 0.48 -2.68
CA ASN A 80 -6.36 1.02 -3.20
C ASN A 80 -6.67 2.32 -2.46
N PHE A 81 -6.48 3.46 -3.13
CA PHE A 81 -6.70 4.77 -2.52
C PHE A 81 -8.17 5.17 -2.62
N THR A 82 -8.72 5.74 -1.55
CA THR A 82 -9.98 6.51 -1.65
C THR A 82 -9.66 7.91 -2.19
N ILE A 83 -10.63 8.55 -2.84
CA ILE A 83 -10.48 9.93 -3.31
C ILE A 83 -10.11 10.87 -2.15
N GLU A 84 -10.80 10.72 -1.00
CA GLU A 84 -10.48 11.48 0.22
C GLU A 84 -9.02 11.30 0.67
N THR A 85 -8.47 10.09 0.56
CA THR A 85 -7.07 9.84 0.91
C THR A 85 -6.11 10.56 -0.02
N ILE A 86 -6.40 10.55 -1.32
CA ILE A 86 -5.60 11.27 -2.32
C ILE A 86 -5.61 12.77 -2.02
N VAL A 87 -6.79 13.36 -1.84
CA VAL A 87 -6.95 14.80 -1.54
C VAL A 87 -6.17 15.20 -0.29
N ARG A 88 -6.27 14.43 0.80
CA ARG A 88 -5.51 14.73 2.03
C ARG A 88 -4.00 14.66 1.81
N ILE A 89 -3.52 13.71 1.02
CA ILE A 89 -2.08 13.62 0.68
C ILE A 89 -1.67 14.82 -0.18
N GLU A 90 -2.49 15.19 -1.17
CA GLU A 90 -2.28 16.37 -2.02
C GLU A 90 -2.17 17.66 -1.19
N GLU A 91 -3.07 17.87 -0.22
CA GLU A 91 -3.04 19.01 0.70
C GLU A 91 -1.76 19.05 1.55
N VAL A 92 -1.36 17.91 2.11
CA VAL A 92 -0.15 17.83 2.96
C VAL A 92 1.12 18.04 2.16
N LEU A 93 1.18 17.52 0.94
CA LEU A 93 2.36 17.62 0.08
C LEU A 93 2.37 18.91 -0.76
N GLY A 94 1.24 19.58 -0.91
CA GLY A 94 1.07 20.76 -1.76
C GLY A 94 1.21 20.45 -3.25
N VAL A 95 0.65 19.33 -3.71
CA VAL A 95 0.81 18.81 -5.09
C VAL A 95 -0.48 18.21 -5.61
N GLU A 96 -0.59 18.04 -6.93
CA GLU A 96 -1.66 17.28 -7.56
C GLU A 96 -1.11 15.88 -7.95
N LEU A 97 -1.73 14.84 -7.40
CA LEU A 97 -1.42 13.44 -7.68
C LEU A 97 -2.30 12.87 -8.80
N ILE A 98 -3.56 13.33 -8.91
CA ILE A 98 -4.49 12.91 -9.96
C ILE A 98 -5.22 14.12 -10.55
N GLY A 99 -5.03 14.35 -11.85
CA GLY A 99 -5.82 15.33 -12.61
C GLY A 99 -7.20 14.81 -12.99
N VAL A 100 -8.23 15.62 -12.76
CA VAL A 100 -9.61 15.35 -13.20
C VAL A 100 -9.94 16.26 -14.38
N ASN A 101 -10.18 15.66 -15.55
CA ASN A 101 -10.61 16.40 -16.73
C ASN A 101 -12.15 16.47 -16.77
N VAL A 102 -12.70 17.67 -16.64
CA VAL A 102 -14.12 17.96 -16.92
C VAL A 102 -14.20 18.45 -18.36
N GLY A 103 -14.82 17.63 -19.22
CA GLY A 103 -15.03 17.94 -20.63
C GLY A 103 -16.10 18.99 -20.85
#